data_AF-A0A4P9WG96-F1
#
_entry.id   AF-A0A4P9WG96-F1
#
_cell.length_a   1.000
_cell.length_b   1.000
_cell.length_c   1.000
_cell.angle_alpha   90.00
_cell.angle_beta   90.00
_cell.angle_gamma   90.00
#
_symmetry.space_group_name_H-M   'P 1'
#
loop_
_entity.id
_entity.type
_entity.pdbx_description
1 polymer ?
#
loop_
_entity_poly.entity_id
_entity_poly.type
_entity_poly.pdbx_seq_one_letter_code
_entity_poly.pdbx_strand_id
1 'polypeptide(L)'
;MANRRDRPKAHAPRPSNSFILYRREQHVIITTQYKGIKAMNNNIISKIVAHMWKLEDPSVKAKYAAKAEEEKRVHQMKYPDYKYCPRKTAAK
;
A
#
# COMPACT_ATOMS: atom_id res chain seq x y z
N MET A 1 -8.72 -7.69 -25.11
CA MET A 1 -7.93 -7.93 -23.87
C MET A 1 -7.00 -6.73 -23.66
N ALA A 2 -7.37 -5.75 -22.83
CA ALA A 2 -6.72 -4.44 -22.84
C ALA A 2 -5.38 -4.41 -22.05
N ASN A 3 -4.30 -4.55 -22.82
CA ASN A 3 -3.07 -3.75 -22.84
C ASN A 3 -2.40 -3.42 -21.49
N ARG A 4 -1.46 -4.30 -21.10
CA ARG A 4 -0.38 -4.00 -20.14
C ARG A 4 0.57 -3.00 -20.79
N ARG A 5 0.19 -1.71 -20.78
CA ARG A 5 1.02 -0.60 -21.29
C ARG A 5 2.46 -0.80 -20.81
N ASP A 6 3.34 -0.96 -21.79
CA ASP A 6 4.71 -0.46 -21.83
C ASP A 6 5.10 0.26 -20.52
N ARG A 7 5.74 -0.45 -19.60
CA ARG A 7 6.30 0.15 -18.38
C ARG A 7 7.70 0.64 -18.76
N PRO A 8 7.94 1.96 -18.85
CA PRO A 8 9.29 2.47 -18.99
C PRO A 8 10.10 2.00 -17.76
N LYS A 9 11.32 1.51 -18.01
CA LYS A 9 12.38 1.08 -17.07
C LYS A 9 11.95 1.07 -15.60
N ALA A 10 11.83 -0.14 -15.05
CA ALA A 10 11.40 -0.45 -13.68
C ALA A 10 11.98 0.51 -12.62
N HIS A 11 11.26 1.60 -12.33
CA HIS A 11 11.49 2.34 -11.10
C HIS A 11 11.19 1.40 -9.93
N ALA A 12 12.16 1.27 -9.02
CA ALA A 12 11.96 0.50 -7.80
C ALA A 12 10.66 0.97 -7.11
N PRO A 13 9.74 0.06 -6.78
CA PRO A 13 8.49 0.42 -6.13
C PRO A 13 8.80 1.04 -4.77
N ARG A 14 8.01 2.01 -4.32
CA ARG A 14 8.23 2.65 -3.01
C ARG A 14 8.25 1.58 -1.90
N PRO A 15 9.10 1.71 -0.88
CA PRO A 15 8.99 0.88 0.30
C PRO A 15 7.60 1.06 0.92
N SER A 16 6.97 -0.04 1.32
CA SER A 16 5.63 -0.02 1.87
C SER A 16 5.66 0.57 3.28
N ASN A 17 4.86 1.60 3.54
CA ASN A 17 4.71 2.12 4.91
C ASN A 17 3.83 1.19 5.76
N SER A 18 3.79 1.43 7.06
CA SER A 18 3.04 0.62 8.04
C SER A 18 1.56 0.49 7.71
N PHE A 19 0.92 1.58 7.27
CA PHE A 19 -0.48 1.57 6.84
C PHE A 19 -0.71 0.76 5.56
N ILE A 20 0.20 0.81 4.58
CA ILE A 20 0.08 0.05 3.32
C ILE A 20 0.20 -1.45 3.59
N LEU A 21 1.09 -1.86 4.50
CA LEU A 21 1.21 -3.25 4.93
C LEU A 21 -0.09 -3.73 5.60
N TYR A 22 -0.60 -2.96 6.56
CA TYR A 22 -1.87 -3.25 7.23
C TYR A 22 -3.05 -3.31 6.24
N ARG A 23 -3.15 -2.32 5.36
CA ARG A 23 -4.22 -2.25 4.35
C ARG A 23 -4.23 -3.45 3.43
N ARG A 24 -3.06 -3.98 3.05
CA ARG A 24 -2.98 -5.17 2.20
C ARG A 24 -3.65 -6.38 2.85
N GLU A 25 -3.38 -6.61 4.13
CA GLU A 25 -3.97 -7.73 4.87
C GLU A 25 -5.48 -7.53 5.05
N GLN A 26 -5.90 -6.34 5.51
CA GLN A 26 -7.32 -6.04 5.69
C GLN A 26 -8.11 -6.05 4.37
N HIS A 27 -7.50 -5.59 3.27
CA HIS A 27 -8.15 -5.59 1.97
C HIS A 27 -8.48 -7.00 1.49
N VAL A 28 -7.58 -7.97 1.71
CA VAL A 28 -7.84 -9.39 1.37
C VAL A 28 -8.97 -9.94 2.23
N ILE A 29 -8.96 -9.65 3.54
CA ILE A 29 -10.00 -10.09 4.47
C ILE A 29 -11.38 -9.52 4.06
N ILE A 30 -11.47 -8.21 3.86
CA ILE A 30 -12.72 -7.53 3.48
C ILE A 30 -13.18 -7.99 2.09
N THR A 31 -12.28 -8.09 1.11
CA THR A 31 -12.66 -8.57 -0.24
C THR A 31 -13.17 -10.01 -0.20
N THR A 32 -12.62 -10.84 0.69
CA THR A 32 -13.05 -12.24 0.86
C THR A 32 -14.40 -12.31 1.57
N GLN A 33 -14.61 -11.52 2.63
CA GLN A 33 -15.88 -11.47 3.36
C GLN A 33 -17.03 -10.91 2.51
N TYR A 34 -16.77 -9.87 1.72
CA TYR A 34 -17.79 -9.17 0.92
C TYR A 34 -17.76 -9.58 -0.56
N LYS A 35 -17.22 -10.77 -0.86
CA LYS A 35 -17.08 -11.28 -2.23
C LYS A 35 -18.45 -11.40 -2.91
N GLY A 36 -18.66 -10.62 -3.97
CA GLY A 36 -19.92 -10.59 -4.72
C GLY A 36 -20.77 -9.33 -4.51
N ILE A 37 -20.42 -8.48 -3.53
CA ILE A 37 -21.12 -7.21 -3.31
C ILE A 37 -20.50 -6.14 -4.21
N LYS A 38 -21.20 -5.80 -5.30
CA LYS A 38 -20.75 -4.81 -6.30
C LYS A 38 -20.52 -3.41 -5.71
N ALA A 39 -21.19 -3.09 -4.60
CA ALA A 39 -21.01 -1.85 -3.86
C ALA A 39 -19.65 -1.77 -3.12
N MET A 40 -19.03 -2.91 -2.78
CA MET A 40 -17.77 -2.95 -2.05
C MET A 40 -16.57 -2.68 -2.96
N ASN A 41 -16.46 -1.41 -3.35
CA ASN A 41 -15.40 -0.84 -4.16
C ASN A 41 -14.14 -0.58 -3.30
N ASN A 42 -12.94 -0.66 -3.91
CA ASN A 42 -11.67 -0.21 -3.32
C ASN A 42 -11.73 1.12 -2.56
N ASN A 43 -12.54 2.08 -3.00
CA ASN A 43 -12.76 3.37 -2.33
C ASN A 43 -13.40 3.18 -0.95
N ILE A 44 -14.46 2.36 -0.86
CA ILE A 44 -15.11 2.04 0.41
C ILE A 44 -14.16 1.25 1.31
N ILE A 45 -13.49 0.23 0.77
CA ILE A 45 -12.51 -0.57 1.54
C ILE A 45 -11.41 0.34 2.09
N SER A 46 -10.92 1.31 1.31
CA SER A 46 -9.90 2.25 1.76
C SER A 46 -10.39 3.13 2.90
N LYS A 47 -11.65 3.60 2.85
CA LYS A 47 -12.26 4.36 3.95
C LYS A 47 -12.41 3.50 5.20
N ILE A 48 -12.89 2.27 5.07
CA ILE A 48 -13.04 1.33 6.20
C ILE A 48 -11.69 1.07 6.86
N VAL A 49 -10.70 0.66 6.06
CA VAL A 49 -9.35 0.36 6.56
C VAL A 49 -8.69 1.58 7.21
N ALA A 50 -8.91 2.79 6.69
CA ALA A 50 -8.40 4.01 7.32
C ALA A 50 -9.03 4.24 8.71
N HIS A 51 -10.33 3.98 8.87
CA HIS A 51 -10.99 4.06 10.17
C HIS A 51 -10.50 2.97 11.12
N MET A 52 -10.40 1.73 10.64
CA MET A 52 -9.85 0.61 11.43
C MET A 52 -8.44 0.93 11.91
N TRP A 53 -7.56 1.39 11.02
CA TRP A 53 -6.21 1.79 11.40
C TRP A 53 -6.18 2.88 12.46
N LYS A 54 -7.09 3.87 12.41
CA LYS A 54 -7.16 4.90 13.45
C LYS A 54 -7.50 4.31 14.82
N LEU A 55 -8.45 3.37 14.85
CA LEU A 55 -8.94 2.71 16.06
C LEU A 55 -8.06 1.52 16.52
N GLU A 56 -7.18 1.03 15.65
CA GLU A 56 -6.35 -0.14 15.91
C GLU A 56 -5.41 0.07 17.11
N ASP A 57 -5.13 -1.01 17.82
CA ASP A 57 -4.31 -1.01 19.02
C ASP A 57 -2.89 -0.45 18.76
N PRO A 58 -2.31 0.34 19.68
CA PRO A 58 -0.94 0.83 19.56
C PRO A 58 0.09 -0.28 19.33
N SER A 59 -0.11 -1.46 19.93
CA SER A 59 0.79 -2.61 19.77
C SER A 59 0.78 -3.13 18.35
N VAL A 60 -0.40 -3.16 17.70
CA VAL A 60 -0.53 -3.56 16.30
C VAL A 60 0.14 -2.52 15.41
N LYS A 61 -0.10 -1.23 15.65
CA LYS A 61 0.57 -0.14 14.93
C LYS A 61 2.10 -0.23 15.05
N ALA A 62 2.61 -0.53 16.25
CA ALA A 62 4.03 -0.72 16.50
C ALA A 62 4.59 -1.92 15.71
N LYS A 63 3.88 -3.06 15.67
CA LYS A 63 4.27 -4.22 14.85
C LYS A 63 4.40 -3.84 13.37
N TYR A 64 3.44 -3.11 12.81
CA TYR A 64 3.52 -2.68 11.41
C TYR A 64 4.55 -1.56 11.17
N ALA A 65 4.81 -0.71 12.16
CA ALA A 65 5.89 0.27 12.10
C ALA A 65 7.26 -0.41 12.01
N ALA A 66 7.51 -1.43 12.84
CA ALA A 66 8.74 -2.22 12.78
C ALA A 66 8.89 -2.93 11.42
N LYS A 67 7.81 -3.54 10.89
CA LYS A 67 7.82 -4.15 9.55
C LYS A 67 8.13 -3.14 8.44
N ALA A 68 7.58 -1.93 8.54
CA ALA A 68 7.80 -0.88 7.56
C ALA A 68 9.25 -0.35 7.57
N GLU A 69 9.84 -0.21 8.77
CA GLU A 69 11.26 0.16 8.89
C GLU A 69 12.17 -0.93 8.33
N GLU A 70 11.84 -2.21 8.54
CA GLU A 70 12.62 -3.30 7.94
C GLU A 70 12.48 -3.33 6.41
N GLU A 71 11.27 -3.16 5.87
CA GLU A 71 11.06 -3.05 4.42
C GLU A 71 11.81 -1.86 3.82
N LYS A 72 11.84 -0.73 4.52
CA LYS A 72 12.63 0.44 4.13
C LYS A 72 14.13 0.15 4.14
N ARG A 73 14.62 -0.55 5.18
CA ARG A 73 16.03 -0.96 5.29
C ARG A 73 16.42 -1.92 4.16
N VAL A 74 15.63 -2.97 3.94
CA VAL A 74 15.82 -3.93 2.84
C VAL A 74 15.75 -3.23 1.50
N HIS A 75 14.81 -2.32 1.30
CA HIS A 75 14.70 -1.55 0.07
C HIS A 75 15.93 -0.66 -0.15
N GLN A 76 16.44 -0.02 0.90
CA GLN A 76 17.64 0.82 0.81
C GLN A 76 18.88 -0.01 0.45
N MET A 77 19.01 -1.22 1.00
CA MET A 77 20.09 -2.14 0.62
C MET A 77 19.95 -2.63 -0.83
N LYS A 78 18.72 -2.95 -1.26
CA LYS A 78 18.44 -3.46 -2.60
C LYS A 78 18.53 -2.39 -3.68
N TYR A 79 18.22 -1.16 -3.34
CA TYR A 79 18.20 -0.01 -4.23
C TYR A 79 18.95 1.17 -3.58
N PRO A 80 20.29 1.11 -3.51
CA PRO A 80 21.09 2.17 -2.90
C PRO A 80 20.92 3.52 -3.62
N ASP A 81 20.72 3.50 -4.94
CA ASP A 81 20.44 4.68 -5.77
C ASP A 81 18.96 5.08 -5.80
N TYR A 82 18.11 4.53 -4.93
CA TYR A 82 16.69 4.86 -4.93
C TYR A 82 16.47 6.32 -4.52
N LYS A 83 15.98 7.13 -5.47
CA LYS A 83 15.50 8.47 -5.21
C LYS A 83 14.01 8.57 -5.49
N TYR A 84 13.26 9.07 -4.51
CA TYR A 84 11.84 9.34 -4.70
C TYR A 84 11.65 10.52 -5.67
N CYS A 85 11.30 10.21 -6.91
CA CYS A 85 10.94 11.18 -7.94
C CYS A 85 9.43 11.17 -8.14
N PRO A 86 8.64 12.01 -7.42
CA PRO A 86 7.21 12.14 -7.72
C PRO A 86 7.04 12.52 -9.20
N ARG A 87 6.23 11.76 -9.93
CA ARG A 87 5.82 12.15 -11.28
C ARG A 87 5.11 13.48 -11.15
N LYS A 88 5.65 14.54 -11.73
CA LYS A 88 4.96 15.83 -11.85
C LYS A 88 3.68 15.56 -12.63
N THR A 89 2.55 15.45 -11.93
CA THR A 89 1.25 15.50 -12.59
C THR A 89 1.13 16.90 -13.12
N ALA A 90 1.14 17.07 -14.44
CA ALA A 90 0.76 18.33 -15.06
C ALA A 90 -0.59 18.73 -14.44
N ALA A 91 -0.62 19.86 -13.75
CA ALA A 91 -1.84 20.41 -13.19
C ALA A 91 -2.85 20.53 -14.33
N LYS A 92 -4.03 19.94 -14.15
CA LYS A 92 -5.18 20.17 -15.02
C LYS A 92 -6.41 20.34 -14.15
#